data_AF-A0A4Q3YQW4-F1
#
_entry.id   AF-A0A4Q3YQW4-F1
#
_cell.length_a   1.000
_cell.length_b   1.000
_cell.length_c   1.000
_cell.angle_alpha   90.00
_cell.angle_beta   90.00
_cell.angle_gamma   90.00
#
_symmetry.space_group_name_H-M   'P 1'
#
loop_
_entity.id
_entity.type
_entity.pdbx_description
1 polymer ?
#
loop_
_entity_poly.entity_id
_entity_poly.type
_entity_poly.pdbx_seq_one_letter_code
_entity_poly.pdbx_strand_id
1 'polypeptide(L)'
;MARKTIEQRLAQLEAQRSALRARLTKQERSNDTRRKVLLGALVLYRLENANDPEFTKRLGDWLRRELPGFLTRDADKLLFDDLLTAPTTQEGNSSEAAQ
;
A
#
# COMPACT_ATOMS: atom_id res chain seq x y z
N MET A 1 0.60 38.60 41.43
CA MET A 1 0.84 37.43 40.55
C MET A 1 -0.01 36.26 41.03
N ALA A 2 -1.22 36.09 40.50
CA ALA A 2 -2.11 35.01 40.93
C ALA A 2 -1.49 33.65 40.57
N ARG A 3 -1.17 32.84 41.58
CA ARG A 3 -0.78 31.44 41.36
C ARG A 3 -1.98 30.73 40.74
N LYS A 4 -1.82 30.22 39.51
CA LYS A 4 -2.79 29.28 38.91
C LYS A 4 -3.10 28.19 39.92
N THR A 5 -4.39 27.90 40.13
CA THR A 5 -4.82 26.81 41.00
C THR A 5 -4.28 25.48 40.48
N ILE A 6 -4.15 24.49 41.36
CA ILE A 6 -3.64 23.16 40.98
C ILE A 6 -4.50 22.56 39.85
N GLU A 7 -5.82 22.78 39.89
CA GLU A 7 -6.77 22.37 38.85
C GLU A 7 -6.48 23.02 37.49
N GLN A 8 -6.21 24.33 37.45
CA GLN A 8 -5.87 25.02 36.21
C GLN A 8 -4.55 24.51 35.61
N ARG A 9 -3.59 24.13 36.46
CA ARG A 9 -2.32 23.53 36.01
C ARG A 9 -2.54 22.11 35.48
N LEU A 10 -3.38 21.33 36.15
CA LEU A 10 -3.73 19.97 35.72
C LEU A 10 -4.45 20.00 34.36
N ALA A 11 -5.45 20.87 34.21
CA ALA A 11 -6.16 21.07 32.94
C ALA A 11 -5.21 21.53 31.82
N GLN A 12 -4.25 22.40 32.11
CA GLN A 12 -3.25 22.84 31.13
C GLN A 12 -2.33 21.68 30.69
N LEU A 13 -1.88 20.84 31.62
CA LEU A 13 -1.03 19.68 31.31
C LEU A 13 -1.80 18.63 30.51
N GLU A 14 -3.06 18.40 30.83
CA GLU A 14 -3.91 17.47 30.10
C GLU A 14 -4.19 17.95 28.67
N ALA A 15 -4.46 19.25 28.49
CA ALA A 15 -4.59 19.87 27.17
C ALA A 15 -3.31 19.78 26.34
N GLN A 16 -2.14 19.97 26.96
CA GLN A 16 -0.86 19.79 26.27
C GLN A 16 -0.63 18.33 25.86
N ARG A 17 -0.94 17.38 26.75
CA ARG A 17 -0.82 15.95 26.46
C ARG A 17 -1.74 15.53 25.33
N SER A 18 -2.99 15.99 25.31
CA SER A 18 -3.96 15.66 24.26
C SER A 18 -3.52 16.24 22.90
N ALA A 19 -3.02 17.48 22.88
CA ALA A 19 -2.49 18.10 21.67
C ALA A 19 -1.26 17.35 21.12
N LEU A 20 -0.33 16.95 21.98
CA LEU A 20 0.85 16.16 21.57
C LEU A 20 0.44 14.79 21.03
N ARG A 21 -0.51 14.11 21.66
CA ARG A 21 -1.05 12.83 21.18
C ARG A 21 -1.72 12.97 19.82
N ALA A 22 -2.54 14.00 19.63
CA ALA A 22 -3.20 14.25 18.35
C ALA A 22 -2.17 14.48 17.23
N ARG A 23 -1.09 15.22 17.52
CA ARG A 23 0.01 15.43 16.56
C ARG A 23 0.74 14.13 16.23
N LEU A 24 1.02 13.29 17.22
CA LEU A 24 1.67 12.00 17.01
C LEU A 24 0.80 11.09 16.12
N THR A 25 -0.49 10.94 16.44
CA THR A 25 -1.41 10.14 15.63
C THR A 25 -1.53 10.66 14.20
N LYS A 26 -1.53 11.98 13.99
CA LYS A 26 -1.50 12.57 12.65
C LYS A 26 -0.24 12.19 11.88
N GLN A 27 0.92 12.23 12.54
CA GLN A 27 2.20 11.87 11.94
C GLN A 27 2.26 10.37 11.61
N GLU A 28 1.78 9.51 12.50
CA GLU A 28 1.70 8.06 12.29
C GLU A 28 0.84 7.74 11.08
N ARG A 29 -0.35 8.34 10.97
CA ARG A 29 -1.22 8.16 9.78
C ARG A 29 -0.55 8.65 8.50
N SER A 30 0.12 9.80 8.53
CA SER A 30 0.86 10.32 7.37
C SER A 30 1.99 9.39 6.94
N ASN A 31 2.73 8.83 7.91
CA ASN A 31 3.80 7.89 7.64
C ASN A 31 3.27 6.54 7.14
N ASP A 32 2.16 6.06 7.68
CA ASP A 32 1.50 4.83 7.25
C ASP A 32 1.00 4.95 5.80
N THR A 33 0.31 6.05 5.46
CA THR A 33 -0.10 6.33 4.07
C THR A 33 1.12 6.39 3.15
N ARG A 34 2.19 7.08 3.54
CA ARG A 34 3.41 7.16 2.73
C ARG A 34 4.04 5.78 2.52
N ARG A 35 4.12 4.96 3.56
CA ARG A 35 4.68 3.60 3.47
C ARG A 35 3.87 2.74 2.50
N LYS A 36 2.54 2.78 2.60
CA LYS A 36 1.63 2.02 1.71
C LYS A 36 1.78 2.45 0.26
N VAL A 37 1.82 3.76 -0.01
CA VAL A 37 2.01 4.30 -1.36
C VAL A 37 3.37 3.90 -1.93
N LEU A 38 4.46 4.05 -1.16
CA LEU A 38 5.80 3.69 -1.63
C LEU A 38 5.95 2.19 -1.91
N LEU A 39 5.37 1.33 -1.07
CA LEU A 39 5.35 -0.11 -1.32
C LEU A 39 4.57 -0.45 -2.59
N GLY A 40 3.39 0.15 -2.78
CA GLY A 40 2.60 -0.02 -4.00
C GLY A 40 3.36 0.42 -5.25
N ALA A 41 3.96 1.61 -5.22
CA ALA A 41 4.77 2.14 -6.33
C ALA A 41 5.96 1.24 -6.66
N LEU A 42 6.64 0.67 -5.65
CA LEU A 42 7.74 -0.27 -5.88
C LEU A 42 7.27 -1.56 -6.55
N VAL A 43 6.12 -2.10 -6.15
CA VAL A 43 5.54 -3.31 -6.74
C VAL A 43 5.20 -3.07 -8.21
N LEU A 44 4.52 -1.96 -8.52
CA LEU A 44 4.19 -1.57 -9.90
C LEU A 44 5.45 -1.39 -10.74
N TYR A 45 6.44 -0.66 -10.21
CA TYR A 45 7.73 -0.48 -10.88
C TYR A 45 8.43 -1.80 -11.20
N ARG A 46 8.37 -2.78 -10.28
CA ARG A 46 8.95 -4.11 -10.50
C ARG A 46 8.20 -4.92 -11.56
N LEU A 47 6.89 -4.76 -11.68
CA LEU A 47 6.13 -5.42 -12.74
C LEU A 47 6.49 -4.89 -14.12
N GLU A 48 6.79 -3.60 -14.23
CA GLU A 48 7.10 -2.95 -15.50
C GLU A 48 8.58 -3.06 -15.90
N ASN A 49 9.50 -2.97 -14.93
CA ASN A 49 10.92 -2.69 -15.21
C ASN A 49 11.90 -3.75 -14.68
N ALA A 50 11.43 -4.88 -14.13
CA ALA A 50 12.36 -5.87 -13.61
C ALA A 50 13.04 -6.66 -14.76
N ASN A 51 14.38 -6.71 -14.72
CA ASN A 51 15.21 -7.58 -15.57
C ASN A 51 15.06 -9.09 -15.24
N ASP A 52 14.05 -9.47 -14.46
CA ASP A 52 13.72 -10.85 -14.11
C ASP A 52 12.26 -11.15 -14.54
N PRO A 53 12.08 -11.72 -15.74
CA PRO A 53 10.77 -12.06 -16.27
C PRO A 53 10.03 -13.11 -15.43
N GLU A 54 10.76 -14.03 -14.79
CA GLU A 54 10.15 -15.11 -14.01
C GLU A 54 9.59 -14.57 -12.68
N PHE A 55 10.35 -13.72 -12.00
CA PHE A 55 9.89 -13.04 -10.80
C PHE A 55 8.66 -12.17 -11.08
N THR A 56 8.71 -11.41 -12.18
CA THR A 56 7.60 -10.54 -12.61
C THR A 56 6.32 -11.33 -12.86
N LYS A 57 6.43 -12.44 -13.59
CA LYS A 57 5.31 -13.35 -13.85
C LYS A 57 4.73 -13.92 -12.56
N ARG A 58 5.58 -14.48 -11.67
CA ARG A 58 5.15 -15.02 -10.38
C ARG A 58 4.47 -13.97 -9.51
N LEU A 59 4.99 -12.74 -9.49
CA LEU A 59 4.41 -11.63 -8.73
C LEU A 59 3.05 -11.20 -9.29
N GLY A 60 2.93 -11.08 -10.61
CA GLY A 60 1.67 -10.76 -11.29
C GLY A 60 0.60 -11.84 -11.10
N ASP A 61 0.98 -13.12 -11.15
CA ASP A 61 0.07 -14.24 -10.88
C ASP A 61 -0.40 -14.25 -9.41
N TRP A 62 0.52 -13.97 -8.48
CA TRP A 62 0.18 -13.84 -7.06
C TRP A 62 -0.78 -12.67 -6.82
N LEU A 63 -0.51 -11.49 -7.40
CA LEU A 63 -1.37 -10.30 -7.28
C LEU A 63 -2.77 -10.57 -7.82
N ARG A 64 -2.90 -11.24 -8.97
CA ARG A 64 -4.19 -11.63 -9.55
C ARG A 64 -5.03 -12.53 -8.66
N ARG A 65 -4.40 -13.37 -7.83
CA ARG A 65 -5.09 -14.23 -6.87
C ARG A 65 -5.49 -13.48 -5.60
N GLU A 66 -4.60 -12.66 -5.05
CA GLU A 66 -4.79 -12.04 -3.74
C GLU A 66 -5.55 -10.70 -3.79
N LEU A 67 -5.34 -9.86 -4.82
CA LEU A 67 -5.99 -8.55 -4.97
C LEU A 67 -7.52 -8.63 -4.97
N PRO A 68 -8.18 -9.57 -5.69
CA PRO A 68 -9.64 -9.66 -5.66
C PRO A 68 -10.21 -9.96 -4.27
N GLY A 69 -9.46 -10.68 -3.43
CA GLY A 69 -9.83 -10.96 -2.04
C GLY A 69 -9.53 -9.80 -1.08
N PHE A 70 -8.52 -8.99 -1.40
CA PHE A 70 -8.13 -7.81 -0.63
C PHE A 70 -8.99 -6.58 -0.93
N LEU A 71 -9.39 -6.40 -2.20
CA LEU A 71 -10.22 -5.29 -2.66
C LEU A 71 -11.69 -5.54 -2.36
N THR A 72 -12.19 -4.86 -1.34
CA THR A 72 -13.58 -5.01 -0.88
C THR A 72 -14.59 -4.20 -1.68
N ARG A 73 -14.15 -3.16 -2.40
CA ARG A 73 -15.01 -2.25 -3.17
C ARG A 73 -14.83 -2.48 -4.65
N ASP A 74 -15.95 -2.54 -5.38
CA ASP A 74 -15.91 -2.76 -6.83
C ASP A 74 -15.26 -1.59 -7.58
N ALA A 75 -15.44 -0.36 -7.12
CA ALA A 75 -14.73 0.81 -7.67
C ALA A 75 -13.20 0.68 -7.57
N ASP A 76 -12.70 0.06 -6.50
CA ASP A 76 -11.25 -0.15 -6.32
C ASP A 76 -10.76 -1.28 -7.24
N LYS A 77 -11.58 -2.32 -7.49
CA LYS A 77 -11.23 -3.41 -8.43
C LYS A 77 -11.03 -2.89 -9.85
N LEU A 78 -11.91 -2.00 -10.31
CA LEU A 78 -11.83 -1.38 -11.63
C LEU A 78 -10.50 -0.63 -11.87
N LEU A 79 -9.86 -0.11 -10.81
CA LEU A 79 -8.58 0.57 -10.91
C LEU A 79 -7.41 -0.38 -11.22
N PHE A 80 -7.59 -1.68 -11.03
CA PHE A 80 -6.59 -2.72 -11.25
C PHE A 80 -7.01 -3.71 -12.35
N ASP A 81 -8.05 -3.42 -13.14
CA ASP A 81 -8.54 -4.33 -14.17
C ASP A 81 -7.48 -4.67 -15.21
N ASP A 82 -6.59 -3.73 -15.53
CA ASP A 82 -5.43 -3.95 -16.40
C ASP A 82 -4.49 -5.04 -15.85
N LEU A 83 -4.19 -4.97 -14.55
CA LEU A 83 -3.37 -5.94 -13.84
C LEU A 83 -4.10 -7.28 -13.62
N LEU A 84 -5.41 -7.24 -13.37
CA LEU A 84 -6.23 -8.40 -13.07
C LEU A 84 -6.58 -9.23 -14.32
N THR A 85 -6.77 -8.56 -15.45
CA THR A 85 -7.23 -9.17 -16.71
C THR A 85 -6.10 -9.37 -17.72
N ALA A 86 -4.91 -8.82 -17.48
CA ALA A 86 -3.76 -9.08 -18.35
C ALA A 86 -3.61 -10.59 -18.57
N PRO A 87 -3.56 -11.08 -19.82
CA PRO A 87 -3.20 -12.46 -20.05
C PRO A 87 -1.75 -12.60 -19.59
N THR A 88 -1.48 -13.58 -18.72
CA THR A 88 -0.10 -14.03 -18.54
C THR A 88 0.34 -14.47 -19.92
N THR A 89 1.18 -13.69 -20.61
CA THR A 89 1.76 -14.09 -21.89
C THR A 89 2.42 -15.44 -21.66
N GLN A 90 1.69 -16.49 -22.02
CA GLN A 90 2.21 -17.83 -22.18
C GLN A 90 2.90 -17.81 -23.54
N GLU A 91 4.16 -17.38 -23.56
CA GLU A 91 5.07 -17.90 -24.58
C GLU A 91 5.62 -19.22 -24.04
N GLY A 92 4.84 -20.27 -24.28
CA GLY A 92 5.24 -21.66 -24.19
C GLY A 92 4.86 -22.35 -25.50
N ASN A 93 5.88 -22.89 -26.16
CA ASN A 93 5.83 -23.86 -27.26
C ASN A 93 5.32 -23.39 -28.64
N SER A 94 6.23 -22.84 -29.45
CA SER A 94 6.31 -23.23 -30.86
C SER A 94 7.18 -24.48 -31.00
N SER A 95 6.49 -25.58 -31.27
CA SER A 95 6.92 -26.94 -31.60
C SER A 95 8.33 -27.17 -32.16
N GLU A 96 8.99 -28.13 -31.53
CA GLU A 96 9.75 -29.19 -32.19
C GLU A 96 8.88 -29.90 -33.26
N ALA A 97 9.25 -29.84 -34.54
CA ALA A 97 8.94 -30.85 -35.57
C ALA A 97 9.60 -30.54 -36.94
N ALA A 98 10.57 -31.38 -37.30
CA ALA A 98 10.76 -31.97 -38.63
C ALA A 98 11.07 -31.07 -39.85
N GLN A 99 12.36 -30.99 -40.23
CA GLN A 99 12.97 -31.75 -41.34
C GLN A 99 14.38 -31.22 -41.65
#